data_AF-A0A2N5YQX3-F1
#
_entry.id   AF-A0A2N5YQX3-F1
#
_cell.length_a   1.000
_cell.length_b   1.000
_cell.length_c   1.000
_cell.angle_alpha   90.00
_cell.angle_beta   90.00
_cell.angle_gamma   90.00
#
_symmetry.space_group_name_H-M   'P 1'
#
loop_
_entity.id
_entity.type
_entity.pdbx_description
1 polymer ?
#
loop_
_entity_poly.entity_id
_entity_poly.type
_entity_poly.pdbx_seq_one_letter_code
_entity_poly.pdbx_strand_id
1 'polypeptide(L)'
;MHAGANLRVSLHKKIALNDYERWYEEDPFTDDFIKSLPVTLIANDSRFEYDLNREPENCVYKKEWGKDVWNTPLSSNEKKTSRQKHFEFYTVLFALVSKLEKMFGGCIVFDIHSYNYKRWDRETPLFNIGTERLDAEKYCKTINKWKDELSKIIIPEVENIVGENDVFYGRGYALNFITENFKKTLVLATEIKKVYCDELSGDPYPKVIRQLQQKLKQAIINTTNEYCVDLPEWHHVSAMKLLDKNLNTNILSIDNAIYKIMRKYEVLAVVNPINADSERNKFFNSRYSRLPVFKYNPIKISSYSIKQELMKIPVQEIEDISIRNMYVELVTSSFNKIDLISSLNTDSFLYNSLKYFGQPDENDLRNAKYLLLLPDIPGEAKRQPLYDAKAAMKMLKSTLEEYGFNAKLELSNKTVSKIVVLNSRKSILIKDDAVFKRKELDALA
;
A
#
# COMPACT_ATOMS: atom_id res chain seq x y z
N MET A 1 18.02 12.53 5.88
CA MET A 1 19.45 12.17 6.12
C MET A 1 19.78 11.67 7.53
N HIS A 2 18.86 11.75 8.49
CA HIS A 2 19.17 11.47 9.91
C HIS A 2 18.37 10.30 10.49
N ALA A 3 17.92 9.36 9.64
CA ALA A 3 17.15 8.18 10.06
C ALA A 3 18.01 7.15 10.83
N GLY A 4 19.30 7.10 10.53
CA GLY A 4 20.23 6.14 11.10
C GLY A 4 20.61 6.45 12.55
N ALA A 5 20.81 5.39 13.34
CA ALA A 5 21.22 5.47 14.73
C ALA A 5 22.55 4.72 15.00
N ASN A 6 23.17 4.13 13.97
CA ASN A 6 24.40 3.36 14.16
C ASN A 6 25.55 4.27 14.57
N LEU A 7 26.33 3.82 15.54
CA LEU A 7 27.53 4.51 15.99
C LEU A 7 28.69 3.53 15.96
N ARG A 8 29.85 3.95 15.42
CA ARG A 8 31.07 3.15 15.44
C ARG A 8 31.37 2.68 16.86
N VAL A 9 31.65 1.37 17.01
CA VAL A 9 31.88 0.71 18.31
C VAL A 9 32.96 1.42 19.15
N SER A 10 34.01 1.96 18.51
CA SER A 10 35.08 2.70 19.20
C SER A 10 34.60 3.99 19.89
N LEU A 11 33.46 4.54 19.47
CA LEU A 11 32.89 5.80 19.98
C LEU A 11 31.89 5.59 21.11
N HIS A 12 31.39 4.36 21.31
CA HIS A 12 30.35 4.05 22.32
C HIS A 12 30.78 4.43 23.74
N LYS A 13 32.05 4.26 24.09
CA LYS A 13 32.58 4.63 25.41
C LYS A 13 32.86 6.13 25.57
N LYS A 14 32.81 6.90 24.48
CA LYS A 14 33.16 8.32 24.46
C LYS A 14 31.94 9.23 24.39
N ILE A 15 30.86 8.76 23.78
CA ILE A 15 29.63 9.54 23.64
C ILE A 15 29.01 9.80 25.01
N ALA A 16 28.54 11.04 25.21
CA ALA A 16 27.86 11.45 26.44
C ALA A 16 26.35 11.15 26.40
N LEU A 17 25.77 11.16 25.20
CA LEU A 17 24.36 10.94 24.97
C LEU A 17 24.03 9.44 25.02
N ASN A 18 22.96 9.09 25.74
CA ASN A 18 22.40 7.74 25.69
C ASN A 18 21.58 7.51 24.40
N ASP A 19 21.13 6.27 24.16
CA ASP A 19 20.40 5.91 22.95
C ASP A 19 19.09 6.70 22.77
N TYR A 20 18.37 6.97 23.86
CA TYR A 20 17.15 7.77 23.80
C TYR A 20 17.44 9.24 23.49
N GLU A 21 18.46 9.84 24.11
CA GLU A 21 18.86 11.23 23.83
C GLU A 21 19.29 11.41 22.36
N ARG A 22 19.94 10.39 21.78
CA ARG A 22 20.26 10.40 20.35
C ARG A 22 19.01 10.25 19.49
N TRP A 23 18.20 9.22 19.76
CA TRP A 23 16.95 8.96 19.06
C TRP A 23 16.03 10.19 19.03
N TYR A 24 15.98 10.93 20.15
CA TYR A 24 15.17 12.13 20.28
C TYR A 24 15.59 13.20 19.27
N GLU A 25 16.89 13.42 19.04
CA GLU A 25 17.40 14.43 18.08
C GLU A 25 17.67 13.88 16.66
N GLU A 26 17.57 12.57 16.46
CA GLU A 26 17.59 11.91 15.16
C GLU A 26 16.20 11.95 14.49
N ASP A 27 16.11 11.48 13.25
CA ASP A 27 14.89 11.53 12.43
C ASP A 27 14.37 10.11 12.14
N PRO A 28 14.06 9.30 13.17
CA PRO A 28 13.72 7.90 13.01
C PRO A 28 12.49 7.72 12.11
N PHE A 29 12.43 6.60 11.38
CA PHE A 29 11.37 6.21 10.44
C PHE A 29 11.24 7.06 9.17
N THR A 30 12.05 8.12 9.00
CA THR A 30 12.04 8.90 7.74
C THR A 30 12.47 8.09 6.53
N ASP A 31 13.30 7.06 6.73
CA ASP A 31 13.65 6.05 5.76
C ASP A 31 12.45 5.17 5.36
N ASP A 32 11.60 4.79 6.32
CA ASP A 32 10.37 4.04 6.03
C ASP A 32 9.41 4.85 5.14
N PHE A 33 9.31 6.17 5.33
CA PHE A 33 8.44 7.03 4.52
C PHE A 33 8.78 6.99 3.03
N ILE A 34 10.06 6.86 2.70
CA ILE A 34 10.58 6.91 1.33
C ILE A 34 10.93 5.52 0.77
N LYS A 35 10.83 4.46 1.56
CA LYS A 35 11.25 3.10 1.20
C LYS A 35 10.66 2.54 -0.09
N SER A 36 9.46 2.97 -0.46
CA SER A 36 8.79 2.55 -1.70
C SER A 36 9.24 3.31 -2.96
N LEU A 37 10.18 4.26 -2.84
CA LEU A 37 10.73 4.99 -3.97
C LEU A 37 11.88 4.22 -4.62
N PRO A 38 12.03 4.29 -5.95
CA PRO A 38 13.01 3.49 -6.69
C PRO A 38 14.47 3.89 -6.42
N VAL A 39 14.72 5.15 -6.05
CA VAL A 39 16.06 5.66 -5.72
C VAL A 39 15.97 6.34 -4.36
N THR A 40 16.65 5.76 -3.37
CA THR A 40 16.75 6.31 -2.02
C THR A 40 18.22 6.34 -1.58
N LEU A 41 18.60 7.40 -0.86
CA LEU A 41 19.89 7.51 -0.18
C LEU A 41 19.61 7.65 1.32
N ILE A 42 19.94 6.60 2.07
CA ILE A 42 19.66 6.51 3.50
C ILE A 42 20.98 6.41 4.25
N ALA A 43 21.22 7.35 5.16
CA ALA A 43 22.34 7.26 6.07
C ALA A 43 21.96 6.35 7.24
N ASN A 44 22.75 5.29 7.44
CA ASN A 44 22.52 4.32 8.51
C ASN A 44 23.20 4.72 9.83
N ASP A 45 24.13 5.66 9.76
CA ASP A 45 24.87 6.15 10.91
C ASP A 45 24.16 7.33 11.57
N SER A 46 24.32 7.40 12.89
CA SER A 46 23.86 8.49 13.74
C SER A 46 24.43 9.81 13.29
N ARG A 47 23.58 10.84 13.24
CA ARG A 47 24.01 12.23 12.98
C ARG A 47 25.07 12.72 13.98
N PHE A 48 25.14 12.11 15.16
CA PHE A 48 26.13 12.44 16.18
C PHE A 48 27.54 11.96 15.85
N GLU A 49 27.69 10.96 14.96
CA GLU A 49 29.01 10.55 14.48
C GLU A 49 29.59 11.55 13.47
N TYR A 50 28.74 11.94 12.51
CA TYR A 50 28.95 13.03 11.56
C TYR A 50 27.59 13.45 11.00
N ASP A 51 27.28 14.74 11.07
CA ASP A 51 26.04 15.27 10.53
C ASP A 51 26.21 15.59 9.04
N LEU A 52 25.50 14.84 8.19
CA LEU A 52 25.50 15.07 6.76
C LEU A 52 24.94 16.45 6.40
N ASN A 53 24.00 17.00 7.16
CA ASN A 53 23.41 18.30 6.88
C ASN A 53 24.25 19.50 7.38
N ARG A 54 25.49 19.26 7.82
CA ARG A 54 26.49 20.28 8.17
C ARG A 54 27.71 20.20 7.25
N GLU A 55 28.40 21.34 7.11
CA GLU A 55 29.66 21.46 6.36
C GLU A 55 30.75 20.50 6.91
N PRO A 56 31.68 20.03 6.06
CA PRO A 56 32.73 19.08 6.46
C PRO A 56 33.54 19.49 7.70
N GLU A 57 33.80 20.79 7.86
CA GLU A 57 34.55 21.36 8.96
C GLU A 57 33.81 21.21 10.30
N ASN A 58 32.47 21.27 10.23
CA ASN A 58 31.53 21.37 11.35
C ASN A 58 30.61 20.13 11.50
N CYS A 59 30.81 19.08 10.69
CA CYS A 59 29.98 17.87 10.72
C CYS A 59 30.12 17.06 12.02
N VAL A 60 31.15 17.28 12.83
CA VAL A 60 31.32 16.60 14.13
C VAL A 60 30.96 17.54 15.27
N TYR A 61 29.91 17.19 16.01
CA TYR A 61 29.42 17.95 17.15
C TYR A 61 30.45 18.05 18.28
N LYS A 62 30.55 19.24 18.88
CA LYS A 62 31.13 19.42 20.22
C LYS A 62 30.02 19.49 21.26
N LYS A 63 29.05 20.38 21.01
CA LYS A 63 27.84 20.57 21.79
C LYS A 63 26.63 20.53 20.87
N GLU A 64 25.51 20.04 21.40
CA GLU A 64 24.19 20.10 20.77
C GLU A 64 23.15 20.41 21.86
N TRP A 65 22.27 21.39 21.60
CA TRP A 65 21.28 21.90 22.57
C TRP A 65 21.84 22.19 23.97
N GLY A 66 23.06 22.75 24.04
CA GLY A 66 23.73 23.12 25.29
C GLY A 66 24.39 21.96 26.05
N LYS A 67 24.24 20.70 25.60
CA LYS A 67 24.90 19.52 26.15
C LYS A 67 26.17 19.18 25.37
N ASP A 68 27.19 18.70 26.07
CA ASP A 68 28.37 18.11 25.41
C ASP A 68 27.99 16.77 24.79
N VAL A 69 28.38 16.53 23.54
CA VAL A 69 28.09 15.27 22.85
C VAL A 69 29.08 14.18 23.26
N TRP A 70 30.28 14.56 23.72
CA TRP A 70 31.36 13.63 24.05
C TRP A 70 31.85 13.83 25.48
N ASN A 71 31.85 12.77 26.29
CA ASN A 71 32.50 12.74 27.60
C ASN A 71 34.03 12.84 27.45
N THR A 72 34.56 12.18 26.42
CA THR A 72 35.97 12.25 26.04
C THR A 72 36.09 12.86 24.65
N PRO A 73 36.80 13.99 24.47
CA PRO A 73 36.97 14.59 23.15
C PRO A 73 37.53 13.61 22.11
N LEU A 74 36.98 13.65 20.90
CA LEU A 74 37.48 12.83 19.80
C LEU A 74 38.89 13.26 19.38
N SER A 75 39.75 12.26 19.14
CA SER A 75 41.08 12.44 18.58
C SER A 75 41.02 12.95 17.14
N SER A 76 42.14 13.49 16.65
CA SER A 76 42.25 13.95 15.25
C SER A 76 41.98 12.83 14.24
N ASN A 77 42.40 11.59 14.54
CA ASN A 77 42.14 10.43 13.67
C ASN A 77 40.66 10.06 13.65
N GLU A 78 39.97 10.05 14.80
CA GLU A 78 38.53 9.73 14.86
C GLU A 78 37.69 10.75 14.09
N LYS A 79 38.02 12.05 14.24
CA LYS A 79 37.39 13.13 13.46
C LYS A 79 37.69 13.01 11.97
N LYS A 80 38.92 12.64 11.61
CA LYS A 80 39.30 12.40 10.21
C LYS A 80 38.46 11.27 9.61
N THR A 81 38.25 10.17 10.33
CA THR A 81 37.37 9.09 9.87
C THR A 81 35.92 9.54 9.71
N SER A 82 35.36 10.30 10.67
CA SER A 82 34.00 10.89 10.53
C SER A 82 33.88 11.76 9.28
N ARG A 83 34.85 12.65 9.06
CA ARG A 83 34.91 13.53 7.88
C ARG A 83 35.06 12.76 6.57
N GLN A 84 35.82 11.65 6.59
CA GLN A 84 35.97 10.78 5.43
C GLN A 84 34.64 10.12 5.05
N LYS A 85 33.88 9.61 6.02
CA LYS A 85 32.54 9.03 5.76
C LYS A 85 31.55 10.07 5.24
N HIS A 86 31.58 11.28 5.79
CA HIS A 86 30.82 12.43 5.27
C HIS A 86 31.18 12.72 3.81
N PHE A 87 32.46 12.82 3.49
CA PHE A 87 32.94 13.04 2.12
C PHE A 87 32.53 11.92 1.15
N GLU A 88 32.60 10.67 1.59
CA GLU A 88 32.19 9.50 0.79
C GLU A 88 30.70 9.54 0.44
N PHE A 89 29.84 9.92 1.40
CA PHE A 89 28.43 10.12 1.13
C PHE A 89 28.20 11.17 0.02
N TYR A 90 28.85 12.32 0.13
CA TYR A 90 28.73 13.40 -0.85
C TYR A 90 29.33 13.04 -2.21
N THR A 91 30.35 12.17 -2.24
CA THR A 91 30.91 11.62 -3.47
C THR A 91 29.87 10.76 -4.20
N VAL A 92 29.16 9.89 -3.48
CA VAL A 92 28.09 9.05 -4.04
C VAL A 92 26.91 9.92 -4.49
N LEU A 93 26.49 10.89 -3.67
CA LEU A 93 25.41 11.82 -4.00
C LEU A 93 25.73 12.60 -5.28
N PHE A 94 26.94 13.17 -5.37
CA PHE A 94 27.39 13.89 -6.55
C PHE A 94 27.37 12.99 -7.80
N ALA A 95 27.92 11.78 -7.72
CA ALA A 95 27.96 10.85 -8.84
C ALA A 95 26.54 10.46 -9.31
N LEU A 96 25.62 10.22 -8.37
CA LEU A 96 24.23 9.87 -8.66
C LEU A 96 23.49 11.02 -9.34
N VAL A 97 23.49 12.22 -8.73
CA VAL A 97 22.80 13.40 -9.28
C VAL A 97 23.39 13.78 -10.64
N SER A 98 24.72 13.78 -10.79
CA SER A 98 25.39 14.00 -12.09
C SER A 98 24.90 13.03 -13.16
N LYS A 99 24.73 11.76 -12.82
CA LYS A 99 24.29 10.73 -13.76
C LYS A 99 22.83 10.94 -14.15
N LEU A 100 21.96 11.29 -13.20
CA LEU A 100 20.56 11.56 -13.45
C LEU A 100 20.37 12.82 -14.31
N GLU A 101 21.03 13.94 -13.99
CA GLU A 101 20.99 15.14 -14.84
C GLU A 101 21.47 14.84 -16.27
N LYS A 102 22.56 14.07 -16.43
CA LYS A 102 23.08 13.70 -17.75
C LYS A 102 22.11 12.82 -18.55
N MET A 103 21.35 11.95 -17.89
CA MET A 103 20.42 11.02 -18.54
C MET A 103 19.07 11.66 -18.87
N PHE A 104 18.58 12.54 -18.00
CA PHE A 104 17.20 13.01 -18.03
C PHE A 104 17.05 14.53 -18.11
N GLY A 105 18.15 15.28 -18.20
CA GLY A 105 18.13 16.74 -18.31
C GLY A 105 18.00 17.48 -16.98
N GLY A 106 17.66 16.79 -15.91
CA GLY A 106 17.46 17.33 -14.57
C GLY A 106 16.94 16.25 -13.64
N CYS A 107 16.90 16.54 -12.34
CA CYS A 107 16.20 15.69 -11.38
C CYS A 107 15.68 16.49 -10.18
N ILE A 108 14.83 15.86 -9.40
CA ILE A 108 14.32 16.40 -8.15
C ILE A 108 14.79 15.52 -7.00
N VAL A 109 15.26 16.14 -5.92
CA VAL A 109 15.74 15.49 -4.71
C VAL A 109 14.81 15.91 -3.56
N PHE A 110 14.18 14.93 -2.93
CA PHE A 110 13.38 15.16 -1.73
C PHE A 110 14.26 14.89 -0.51
N ASP A 111 14.63 15.95 0.19
CA ASP A 111 15.43 15.85 1.40
C ASP A 111 14.49 15.78 2.61
N ILE A 112 14.18 14.55 3.03
CA ILE A 112 13.18 14.25 4.04
C ILE A 112 13.82 14.17 5.43
N HIS A 113 13.24 14.93 6.34
CA HIS A 113 13.64 15.10 7.73
C HIS A 113 12.42 15.07 8.65
N SER A 114 12.68 15.03 9.96
CA SER A 114 11.64 15.21 10.96
C SER A 114 12.11 15.99 12.17
N TYR A 115 11.17 16.54 12.92
CA TYR A 115 11.50 17.39 14.05
C TYR A 115 10.57 17.18 15.23
N ASN A 116 11.13 17.42 16.43
CA ASN A 116 10.37 17.34 17.67
C ASN A 116 9.58 18.63 17.87
N TYR A 117 8.26 18.52 17.98
CA TYR A 117 7.36 19.65 18.07
C TYR A 117 6.92 19.97 19.50
N LYS A 118 6.96 19.00 20.43
CA LYS A 118 6.53 19.23 21.83
C LYS A 118 7.39 20.25 22.57
N ARG A 119 8.60 20.55 22.04
CA ARG A 119 9.52 21.55 22.61
C ARG A 119 9.15 23.00 22.27
N TRP A 120 8.23 23.21 21.32
CA TRP A 120 7.81 24.55 20.91
C TRP A 120 6.64 25.03 21.77
N ASP A 121 6.64 26.31 22.09
CA ASP A 121 5.59 26.99 22.87
C ASP A 121 4.45 27.55 21.99
N ARG A 122 4.43 27.14 20.71
CA ARG A 122 3.46 27.54 19.71
C ARG A 122 3.05 26.35 18.83
N GLU A 123 1.96 26.51 18.11
CA GLU A 123 1.63 25.60 17.01
C GLU A 123 2.66 25.69 15.88
N THR A 124 3.03 24.53 15.35
CA THR A 124 3.98 24.36 14.24
C THR A 124 3.36 23.47 13.15
N PRO A 125 3.74 23.67 11.88
CA PRO A 125 3.15 22.94 10.76
C PRO A 125 3.45 21.45 10.78
N LEU A 126 2.52 20.61 10.31
CA LEU A 126 2.77 19.18 10.10
C LEU A 126 3.92 18.95 9.11
N PHE A 127 3.94 19.74 8.04
CA PHE A 127 5.01 19.74 7.05
C PHE A 127 5.60 21.14 6.93
N ASN A 128 6.91 21.29 7.13
CA ASN A 128 7.62 22.53 6.86
C ASN A 128 8.53 22.36 5.65
N ILE A 129 8.41 23.23 4.64
CA ILE A 129 9.31 23.25 3.48
C ILE A 129 10.28 24.42 3.59
N GLY A 130 11.57 24.14 3.46
CA GLY A 130 12.62 25.15 3.41
C GLY A 130 12.95 25.56 1.97
N THR A 131 12.71 26.82 1.62
CA THR A 131 12.88 27.32 0.23
C THR A 131 13.82 28.52 0.12
N GLU A 132 14.37 29.04 1.23
CA GLU A 132 15.14 30.30 1.25
C GLU A 132 16.33 30.31 0.28
N ARG A 133 16.98 29.15 0.06
CA ARG A 133 18.13 29.01 -0.84
C ARG A 133 17.79 28.53 -2.25
N LEU A 134 16.50 28.36 -2.56
CA LEU A 134 16.06 27.92 -3.88
C LEU A 134 15.80 29.11 -4.79
N ASP A 135 15.98 28.90 -6.09
CA ASP A 135 15.54 29.85 -7.11
C ASP A 135 14.00 29.82 -7.20
N ALA A 136 13.36 30.70 -6.43
CA ALA A 136 11.91 30.73 -6.28
C ALA A 136 11.20 31.05 -7.60
N GLU A 137 11.78 31.88 -8.47
CA GLU A 137 11.17 32.19 -9.77
C GLU A 137 11.18 30.97 -10.68
N LYS A 138 12.33 30.29 -10.77
CA LYS A 138 12.48 29.10 -11.62
C LYS A 138 11.63 27.92 -11.16
N TYR A 139 11.55 27.69 -9.85
CA TYR A 139 10.92 26.49 -9.28
C TYR A 139 9.56 26.76 -8.62
N CYS A 140 8.99 27.96 -8.78
CA CYS A 140 7.71 28.37 -8.19
C CYS A 140 6.59 27.33 -8.38
N LYS A 141 6.45 26.84 -9.62
CA LYS A 141 5.41 25.88 -10.00
C LYS A 141 5.55 24.56 -9.23
N THR A 142 6.76 24.01 -9.15
CA THR A 142 7.05 22.75 -8.45
C THR A 142 6.99 22.88 -6.93
N ILE A 143 7.46 24.00 -6.37
CA ILE A 143 7.35 24.28 -4.93
C ILE A 143 5.87 24.36 -4.53
N ASN A 144 5.05 25.10 -5.31
CA ASN A 144 3.61 25.19 -5.05
C ASN A 144 2.91 23.84 -5.24
N LYS A 145 3.32 23.04 -6.23
CA LYS A 145 2.80 21.68 -6.42
C LYS A 145 3.11 20.80 -5.21
N TRP A 146 4.32 20.88 -4.68
CA TRP A 146 4.70 20.13 -3.47
C TRP A 146 3.86 20.53 -2.26
N LYS A 147 3.68 21.84 -2.03
CA LYS A 147 2.82 22.35 -0.95
C LYS A 147 1.38 21.84 -1.08
N ASP A 148 0.82 21.92 -2.29
CA ASP A 148 -0.53 21.43 -2.60
C ASP A 148 -0.66 19.93 -2.33
N GLU A 149 0.27 19.11 -2.81
CA GLU A 149 0.23 17.66 -2.56
C GLU A 149 0.39 17.30 -1.08
N LEU A 150 1.24 17.99 -0.34
CA LEU A 150 1.36 17.81 1.12
C LEU A 150 0.09 18.22 1.86
N SER A 151 -0.58 19.29 1.44
CA SER A 151 -1.82 19.77 2.09
C SER A 151 -2.99 18.78 1.97
N LYS A 152 -2.96 17.90 0.96
CA LYS A 152 -3.96 16.85 0.74
C LYS A 152 -3.74 15.61 1.60
N ILE A 153 -2.63 15.54 2.33
CA ILE A 153 -2.34 14.39 3.19
C ILE A 153 -3.26 14.46 4.41
N ILE A 154 -4.08 13.41 4.59
CA ILE A 154 -4.99 13.28 5.73
C ILE A 154 -4.49 12.13 6.61
N ILE A 155 -4.20 12.47 7.86
CA ILE A 155 -3.86 11.54 8.94
C ILE A 155 -4.95 11.69 10.00
N PRO A 156 -5.65 10.61 10.41
CA PRO A 156 -6.68 10.70 11.44
C PRO A 156 -6.12 11.32 12.72
N GLU A 157 -6.90 12.21 13.33
CA GLU A 157 -6.57 12.87 14.61
C GLU A 157 -5.33 13.77 14.58
N VAL A 158 -4.82 14.09 13.38
CA VAL A 158 -3.71 15.04 13.20
C VAL A 158 -4.15 16.15 12.26
N GLU A 159 -4.03 17.40 12.73
CA GLU A 159 -4.24 18.57 11.89
C GLU A 159 -3.07 18.74 10.91
N ASN A 160 -3.38 18.90 9.62
CA ASN A 160 -2.38 19.12 8.59
C ASN A 160 -2.29 20.60 8.22
N ILE A 161 -1.22 21.24 8.67
CA ILE A 161 -0.81 22.58 8.24
C ILE A 161 0.52 22.43 7.50
N VAL A 162 0.60 23.00 6.29
CA VAL A 162 1.85 23.08 5.52
C VAL A 162 2.44 24.48 5.68
N GLY A 163 3.62 24.57 6.28
CA GLY A 163 4.39 25.80 6.43
C GLY A 163 5.53 25.88 5.42
N GLU A 164 5.93 27.09 5.08
CA GLU A 164 7.12 27.38 4.27
C GLU A 164 8.00 28.35 5.06
N ASN A 165 9.27 28.00 5.26
CA ASN A 165 10.23 28.81 6.01
C ASN A 165 9.72 29.25 7.40
N ASP A 166 9.07 28.35 8.14
CA ASP A 166 8.51 28.63 9.47
C ASP A 166 9.41 28.13 10.60
N VAL A 167 9.51 26.81 10.76
CA VAL A 167 10.41 26.19 11.74
C VAL A 167 11.81 26.04 11.15
N PHE A 168 11.87 25.67 9.87
CA PHE A 168 13.12 25.48 9.13
C PHE A 168 13.07 26.19 7.78
N TYR A 169 14.22 26.71 7.38
CA TYR A 169 14.33 27.62 6.23
C TYR A 169 15.08 27.02 5.03
N GLY A 170 15.50 25.76 5.10
CA GLY A 170 16.24 25.11 4.00
C GLY A 170 17.70 25.57 3.90
N ARG A 171 18.38 25.73 5.03
CA ARG A 171 19.79 26.19 5.11
C ARG A 171 20.80 25.05 5.32
N GLY A 172 20.35 23.81 5.20
CA GLY A 172 21.17 22.62 5.37
C GLY A 172 22.25 22.46 4.30
N TYR A 173 23.35 21.81 4.67
CA TYR A 173 24.49 21.59 3.77
C TYR A 173 24.13 20.75 2.54
N ALA A 174 23.23 19.76 2.65
CA ALA A 174 22.86 18.94 1.50
C ALA A 174 22.15 19.73 0.40
N LEU A 175 21.18 20.56 0.79
CA LEU A 175 20.53 21.50 -0.13
C LEU A 175 21.57 22.41 -0.78
N ASN A 176 22.43 23.02 0.03
CA ASN A 176 23.47 23.93 -0.47
C ASN A 176 24.40 23.25 -1.49
N PHE A 177 24.92 22.08 -1.12
CA PHE A 177 25.83 21.29 -1.96
C PHE A 177 25.20 20.98 -3.32
N ILE A 178 23.94 20.53 -3.34
CA ILE A 178 23.28 20.20 -4.61
C ILE A 178 23.02 21.47 -5.43
N THR A 179 22.48 22.54 -4.84
CA THR A 179 22.17 23.79 -5.56
C THR A 179 23.42 24.47 -6.15
N GLU A 180 24.56 24.37 -5.47
CA GLU A 180 25.84 24.90 -5.96
C GLU A 180 26.36 24.10 -7.16
N ASN A 181 26.30 22.76 -7.08
CA ASN A 181 26.91 21.86 -8.06
C ASN A 181 26.01 21.54 -9.26
N PHE A 182 24.68 21.63 -9.12
CA PHE A 182 23.71 21.13 -10.10
C PHE A 182 22.67 22.20 -10.45
N LYS A 183 22.80 22.80 -11.62
CA LYS A 183 21.94 23.91 -12.06
C LYS A 183 20.59 23.46 -12.59
N LYS A 184 20.40 22.17 -12.86
CA LYS A 184 19.13 21.61 -13.34
C LYS A 184 18.55 20.61 -12.34
N THR A 185 18.93 20.71 -11.06
CA THR A 185 18.40 19.87 -9.98
C THR A 185 17.68 20.72 -8.96
N LEU A 186 16.47 20.32 -8.60
CA LEU A 186 15.71 20.94 -7.50
C LEU A 186 15.83 20.08 -6.24
N VAL A 187 16.14 20.69 -5.10
CA VAL A 187 16.08 20.02 -3.78
C VAL A 187 14.95 20.61 -2.97
N LEU A 188 14.10 19.75 -2.42
CA LEU A 188 13.00 20.13 -1.53
C LEU A 188 13.29 19.62 -0.12
N ALA A 189 13.88 20.47 0.72
CA ALA A 189 14.07 20.20 2.15
C ALA A 189 12.71 20.23 2.85
N THR A 190 12.26 19.07 3.32
CA THR A 190 10.94 18.86 3.90
C THR A 190 11.06 18.22 5.28
N GLU A 191 10.52 18.93 6.26
CA GLU A 191 10.56 18.57 7.67
C GLU A 191 9.18 18.12 8.12
N ILE A 192 9.09 16.91 8.68
CA ILE A 192 7.84 16.29 9.11
C ILE A 192 7.75 16.36 10.64
N LYS A 193 6.67 16.94 11.16
CA LYS A 193 6.35 16.93 12.59
C LYS A 193 6.31 15.48 13.08
N LYS A 194 6.97 15.12 14.19
CA LYS A 194 6.97 13.76 14.75
C LYS A 194 5.63 13.34 15.39
N VAL A 195 4.55 13.41 14.62
CA VAL A 195 3.21 12.92 14.97
C VAL A 195 3.08 11.40 14.86
N TYR A 196 4.13 10.74 14.34
CA TYR A 196 4.17 9.32 14.04
C TYR A 196 4.83 8.48 15.15
N CYS A 197 5.22 9.10 16.25
CA CYS A 197 5.68 8.47 17.48
C CYS A 197 5.35 9.34 18.69
N ASP A 198 5.49 8.79 19.90
CA ASP A 198 5.63 9.62 21.09
C ASP A 198 7.09 10.07 21.24
N GLU A 199 7.34 11.38 21.11
CA GLU A 199 8.67 11.96 21.28
C GLU A 199 9.29 11.70 22.67
N LEU A 200 8.47 11.44 23.70
CA LEU A 200 8.94 11.24 25.07
C LEU A 200 9.28 9.79 25.40
N SER A 201 8.57 8.83 24.81
CA SER A 201 8.82 7.40 25.07
C SER A 201 9.62 6.72 23.97
N GLY A 202 9.59 7.25 22.76
CA GLY A 202 10.15 6.57 21.59
C GLY A 202 9.18 5.66 20.84
N ASP A 203 7.96 5.49 21.36
CA ASP A 203 7.02 4.49 20.83
C ASP A 203 6.50 4.91 19.45
N PRO A 204 6.69 4.09 18.40
CA PRO A 204 6.17 4.40 17.08
C PRO A 204 4.67 4.18 17.00
N TYR A 205 4.02 4.87 16.06
CA TYR A 205 2.63 4.68 15.67
C TYR A 205 2.56 4.08 14.26
N PRO A 206 2.59 2.74 14.11
CA PRO A 206 2.72 2.08 12.80
C PRO A 206 1.63 2.47 11.79
N LYS A 207 0.41 2.78 12.26
CA LYS A 207 -0.69 3.23 11.40
C LYS A 207 -0.38 4.59 10.77
N VAL A 208 0.17 5.53 11.54
CA VAL A 208 0.55 6.86 11.06
C VAL A 208 1.74 6.77 10.11
N ILE A 209 2.77 5.99 10.47
CA ILE A 209 3.94 5.73 9.61
C ILE A 209 3.49 5.17 8.24
N ARG A 210 2.58 4.19 8.25
CA ARG A 210 2.05 3.60 7.02
C ARG A 210 1.28 4.62 6.16
N GLN A 211 0.49 5.48 6.80
CA GLN A 211 -0.24 6.54 6.09
C GLN A 211 0.70 7.56 5.49
N LEU A 212 1.71 8.02 6.24
CA LEU A 212 2.76 8.90 5.75
C LEU A 212 3.48 8.27 4.55
N GLN A 213 3.94 7.04 4.67
CA GLN A 213 4.59 6.30 3.58
C GLN A 213 3.72 6.27 2.30
N GLN A 214 2.45 5.86 2.41
CA GLN A 214 1.56 5.77 1.26
C GLN A 214 1.25 7.14 0.62
N LYS A 215 0.99 8.16 1.45
CA LYS A 215 0.58 9.47 0.98
C LYS A 215 1.75 10.30 0.48
N LEU A 216 2.92 10.24 1.14
CA LEU A 216 4.15 10.87 0.66
C LEU A 216 4.61 10.26 -0.66
N LYS A 217 4.54 8.93 -0.82
CA LYS A 217 4.83 8.28 -2.11
C LYS A 217 4.01 8.92 -3.23
N GLN A 218 2.69 9.07 -3.03
CA GLN A 218 1.82 9.67 -4.04
C GLN A 218 2.17 11.15 -4.30
N ALA A 219 2.41 11.93 -3.24
CA ALA A 219 2.78 13.33 -3.35
C ALA A 219 4.10 13.50 -4.12
N ILE A 220 5.12 12.70 -3.80
CA ILE A 220 6.43 12.71 -4.46
C ILE A 220 6.30 12.38 -5.94
N ILE A 221 5.54 11.34 -6.29
CA ILE A 221 5.29 10.97 -7.69
C ILE A 221 4.59 12.11 -8.45
N ASN A 222 3.56 12.71 -7.85
CA ASN A 222 2.78 13.78 -8.48
C ASN A 222 3.61 15.04 -8.70
N THR A 223 4.42 15.44 -7.72
CA THR A 223 5.32 16.59 -7.83
C THR A 223 6.46 16.32 -8.80
N THR A 224 7.05 15.12 -8.77
CA THR A 224 8.09 14.73 -9.74
C THR A 224 7.53 14.73 -11.16
N ASN A 225 6.32 14.20 -11.37
CA ASN A 225 5.69 14.21 -12.69
C ASN A 225 5.49 15.62 -13.20
N GLU A 226 5.09 16.57 -12.34
CA GLU A 226 4.96 17.99 -12.69
C GLU A 226 6.32 18.58 -13.09
N TYR A 227 7.36 18.38 -12.27
CA TYR A 227 8.71 18.85 -12.54
C TYR A 227 9.27 18.32 -13.86
N CYS A 228 9.05 17.03 -14.15
CA CYS A 228 9.56 16.37 -15.34
C CYS A 228 8.87 16.81 -16.64
N VAL A 229 7.69 17.47 -16.60
CA VAL A 229 7.01 17.95 -17.82
C VAL A 229 7.88 18.93 -18.60
N ASP A 230 8.66 19.74 -17.88
CA ASP A 230 9.44 20.82 -18.46
C ASP A 230 10.90 20.38 -18.80
N LEU A 231 11.23 19.09 -18.61
CA LEU A 231 12.55 18.54 -18.93
C LEU A 231 12.65 18.14 -20.41
N PRO A 232 13.62 18.69 -21.18
CA PRO A 232 13.73 18.43 -22.61
C PRO A 232 13.97 16.95 -22.96
N GLU A 233 14.72 16.24 -22.12
CA GLU A 233 15.12 14.86 -22.34
C GLU A 233 14.08 13.84 -21.83
N TRP A 234 13.06 14.28 -21.08
CA TRP A 234 12.02 13.42 -20.51
C TRP A 234 10.75 13.41 -21.38
N HIS A 235 10.59 12.39 -22.22
CA HIS A 235 9.53 12.32 -23.24
C HIS A 235 8.27 11.58 -22.76
N HIS A 236 8.03 11.50 -21.45
CA HIS A 236 7.00 10.63 -20.88
C HIS A 236 6.09 11.38 -19.89
N VAL A 237 4.82 11.54 -20.24
CA VAL A 237 3.86 12.35 -19.47
C VAL A 237 3.14 11.58 -18.34
N SER A 238 3.58 10.35 -18.03
CA SER A 238 2.88 9.49 -17.05
C SER A 238 3.68 9.26 -15.79
N ALA A 239 3.08 9.65 -14.66
CA ALA A 239 3.53 9.37 -13.30
C ALA A 239 3.91 7.90 -13.06
N MET A 240 3.24 6.95 -13.71
CA MET A 240 3.53 5.51 -13.55
C MET A 240 4.91 5.12 -14.07
N LYS A 241 5.49 5.87 -15.02
CA LYS A 241 6.85 5.59 -15.53
C LYS A 241 7.97 6.07 -14.59
N LEU A 242 7.63 6.81 -13.53
CA LEU A 242 8.57 7.16 -12.47
C LEU A 242 8.81 6.00 -11.51
N LEU A 243 7.97 4.96 -11.55
CA LEU A 243 8.09 3.77 -10.71
C LEU A 243 8.79 2.64 -11.46
N ASP A 244 9.44 1.77 -10.69
CA ASP A 244 10.08 0.58 -11.23
C ASP A 244 9.00 -0.36 -11.83
N LYS A 245 9.37 -1.00 -12.94
CA LYS A 245 8.56 -2.03 -13.63
C LYS A 245 8.97 -3.45 -13.24
N ASN A 246 10.11 -3.62 -12.56
CA ASN A 246 10.64 -4.93 -12.26
C ASN A 246 9.81 -5.62 -11.16
N LEU A 247 9.32 -6.81 -11.49
CA LEU A 247 8.71 -7.70 -10.50
C LEU A 247 9.81 -8.29 -9.63
N ASN A 248 9.90 -7.84 -8.38
CA ASN A 248 10.82 -8.38 -7.39
C ASN A 248 10.52 -9.89 -7.17
N THR A 249 11.55 -10.72 -7.16
CA THR A 249 11.46 -12.18 -6.92
C THR A 249 10.78 -12.49 -5.59
N ASN A 250 10.92 -11.62 -4.59
CA ASN A 250 10.22 -11.75 -3.31
C ASN A 250 8.70 -11.69 -3.48
N ILE A 251 8.18 -10.73 -4.25
CA ILE A 251 6.74 -10.58 -4.51
C ILE A 251 6.19 -11.84 -5.19
N LEU A 252 6.90 -12.37 -6.18
CA LEU A 252 6.50 -13.62 -6.85
C LEU A 252 6.50 -14.81 -5.89
N SER A 253 7.43 -14.86 -4.93
CA SER A 253 7.48 -15.92 -3.92
C SER A 253 6.27 -15.86 -2.98
N ILE A 254 5.90 -14.64 -2.54
CA ILE A 254 4.76 -14.37 -1.68
C ILE A 254 3.45 -14.71 -2.40
N ASP A 255 3.30 -14.25 -3.64
CA ASP A 255 2.13 -14.56 -4.47
C ASP A 255 1.94 -16.07 -4.63
N ASN A 256 3.00 -16.78 -5.00
CA ASN A 256 2.97 -18.24 -5.14
C ASN A 256 2.61 -18.96 -3.83
N ALA A 257 3.10 -18.46 -2.68
CA ALA A 257 2.77 -19.02 -1.37
C ALA A 257 1.28 -18.84 -1.05
N ILE A 258 0.74 -17.64 -1.24
CA ILE A 258 -0.67 -17.32 -1.04
C ILE A 258 -1.53 -18.17 -1.99
N TYR A 259 -1.20 -18.22 -3.27
CA TYR A 259 -1.92 -19.00 -4.29
C TYR A 259 -2.00 -20.49 -3.94
N LYS A 260 -0.89 -21.10 -3.48
CA LYS A 260 -0.86 -22.51 -3.04
C LYS A 260 -1.83 -22.78 -1.90
N ILE A 261 -1.96 -21.84 -0.95
CA ILE A 261 -2.86 -21.98 0.20
C ILE A 261 -4.31 -21.75 -0.21
N MET A 262 -4.59 -20.67 -0.96
CA MET A 262 -5.93 -20.31 -1.41
C MET A 262 -6.59 -21.40 -2.25
N ARG A 263 -5.81 -22.18 -3.00
CA ARG A 263 -6.31 -23.34 -3.77
C ARG A 263 -6.82 -24.51 -2.92
N LYS A 264 -6.47 -24.57 -1.63
CA LYS A 264 -6.87 -25.68 -0.75
C LYS A 264 -8.36 -25.63 -0.37
N TYR A 265 -9.03 -24.49 -0.54
CA TYR A 265 -10.42 -24.31 -0.14
C TYR A 265 -11.22 -23.54 -1.19
N GLU A 266 -12.48 -23.96 -1.41
CA GLU A 266 -13.39 -23.33 -2.38
C GLU A 266 -14.77 -23.18 -1.74
N VAL A 267 -15.27 -21.95 -1.62
CA VAL A 267 -16.54 -21.63 -0.92
C VAL A 267 -17.71 -22.29 -1.64
N LEU A 268 -17.78 -22.12 -2.97
CA LEU A 268 -18.91 -22.63 -3.77
C LEU A 268 -19.00 -24.16 -3.75
N ALA A 269 -17.91 -24.86 -3.44
CA ALA A 269 -17.91 -26.32 -3.31
C ALA A 269 -18.58 -26.81 -2.01
N VAL A 270 -18.65 -25.97 -0.97
CA VAL A 270 -19.12 -26.36 0.38
C VAL A 270 -20.45 -25.73 0.77
N VAL A 271 -20.81 -24.57 0.21
CA VAL A 271 -22.07 -23.86 0.51
C VAL A 271 -23.31 -24.46 -0.18
N ASN A 272 -23.13 -25.37 -1.14
CA ASN A 272 -24.25 -26.00 -1.84
C ASN A 272 -24.79 -27.19 -1.04
N PRO A 273 -26.08 -27.19 -0.65
CA PRO A 273 -26.66 -28.31 0.08
C PRO A 273 -26.86 -29.53 -0.82
N ILE A 274 -26.53 -30.71 -0.31
CA ILE A 274 -26.60 -31.98 -1.06
C ILE A 274 -28.03 -32.47 -1.29
N ASN A 275 -29.00 -31.94 -0.54
CA ASN A 275 -30.41 -32.31 -0.58
C ASN A 275 -31.33 -31.15 -1.02
N ALA A 276 -30.80 -30.15 -1.72
CA ALA A 276 -31.52 -28.95 -2.13
C ALA A 276 -32.86 -29.25 -2.82
N ASP A 277 -32.84 -30.08 -3.87
CA ASP A 277 -34.04 -30.41 -4.65
C ASP A 277 -35.06 -31.22 -3.84
N SER A 278 -34.58 -32.13 -2.99
CA SER A 278 -35.45 -32.92 -2.12
C SER A 278 -36.18 -32.04 -1.10
N GLU A 279 -35.47 -31.13 -0.44
CA GLU A 279 -36.07 -30.21 0.54
C GLU A 279 -36.98 -29.19 -0.14
N ARG A 280 -36.63 -28.71 -1.35
CA ARG A 280 -37.50 -27.87 -2.18
C ARG A 280 -38.84 -28.57 -2.42
N ASN A 281 -38.83 -29.82 -2.89
CA ASN A 281 -40.05 -30.58 -3.16
C ASN A 281 -40.89 -30.79 -1.88
N LYS A 282 -40.24 -31.11 -0.75
CA LYS A 282 -40.94 -31.24 0.54
C LYS A 282 -41.58 -29.93 0.99
N PHE A 283 -40.89 -28.81 0.84
CA PHE A 283 -41.39 -27.48 1.21
C PHE A 283 -42.68 -27.14 0.44
N PHE A 284 -42.66 -27.25 -0.90
CA PHE A 284 -43.83 -26.97 -1.73
C PHE A 284 -44.98 -27.96 -1.51
N ASN A 285 -44.68 -29.27 -1.40
CA ASN A 285 -45.71 -30.29 -1.13
C ASN A 285 -46.36 -30.11 0.25
N SER A 286 -45.63 -29.57 1.23
CA SER A 286 -46.16 -29.25 2.56
C SER A 286 -47.00 -27.97 2.60
N ARG A 287 -47.22 -27.30 1.45
CA ARG A 287 -47.84 -25.96 1.38
C ARG A 287 -47.15 -24.98 2.34
N TYR A 288 -45.81 -24.96 2.31
CA TYR A 288 -44.98 -24.00 3.05
C TYR A 288 -44.99 -24.17 4.58
N SER A 289 -45.59 -25.24 5.11
CA SER A 289 -45.69 -25.46 6.57
C SER A 289 -44.41 -26.00 7.22
N ARG A 290 -43.52 -26.62 6.44
CA ARG A 290 -42.28 -27.23 6.93
C ARG A 290 -41.07 -26.46 6.44
N LEU A 291 -40.23 -25.96 7.35
CA LEU A 291 -38.96 -25.33 6.96
C LEU A 291 -37.98 -26.36 6.35
N PRO A 292 -37.28 -26.03 5.25
CA PRO A 292 -36.23 -26.87 4.67
C PRO A 292 -35.13 -27.20 5.68
N VAL A 293 -34.69 -28.46 5.74
CA VAL A 293 -33.53 -28.88 6.55
C VAL A 293 -32.39 -29.30 5.64
N PHE A 294 -31.50 -28.35 5.36
CA PHE A 294 -30.37 -28.57 4.46
C PHE A 294 -29.26 -29.41 5.09
N LYS A 295 -28.65 -30.27 4.27
CA LYS A 295 -27.47 -31.05 4.60
C LYS A 295 -26.33 -30.60 3.69
N TYR A 296 -25.14 -30.47 4.25
CA TYR A 296 -23.95 -30.02 3.54
C TYR A 296 -22.86 -31.08 3.57
N ASN A 297 -21.91 -31.00 2.64
CA ASN A 297 -20.72 -31.83 2.71
C ASN A 297 -19.89 -31.46 3.96
N PRO A 298 -19.31 -32.45 4.67
CA PRO A 298 -18.41 -32.16 5.78
C PRO A 298 -17.25 -31.26 5.36
N ILE A 299 -16.97 -30.24 6.16
CA ILE A 299 -15.83 -29.35 5.95
C ILE A 299 -14.55 -30.14 6.21
N LYS A 300 -13.74 -30.33 5.17
CA LYS A 300 -12.48 -31.11 5.23
C LYS A 300 -11.25 -30.26 5.59
N ILE A 301 -11.44 -28.96 5.83
CA ILE A 301 -10.36 -28.02 6.07
C ILE A 301 -10.36 -27.54 7.53
N SER A 302 -9.17 -27.42 8.11
CA SER A 302 -8.99 -26.76 9.40
C SER A 302 -8.84 -25.25 9.18
N SER A 303 -9.81 -24.46 9.64
CA SER A 303 -9.78 -23.00 9.53
C SER A 303 -8.55 -22.40 10.22
N TYR A 304 -8.25 -22.90 11.43
CA TYR A 304 -7.11 -22.45 12.22
C TYR A 304 -5.78 -22.73 11.52
N SER A 305 -5.58 -23.94 10.98
CA SER A 305 -4.34 -24.32 10.31
C SER A 305 -4.08 -23.48 9.05
N ILE A 306 -5.11 -23.21 8.24
CA ILE A 306 -4.96 -22.36 7.04
C ILE A 306 -4.64 -20.92 7.42
N LYS A 307 -5.30 -20.37 8.46
CA LYS A 307 -4.99 -19.03 8.96
C LYS A 307 -3.55 -18.92 9.45
N GLN A 308 -3.05 -19.93 10.17
CA GLN A 308 -1.65 -19.98 10.58
C GLN A 308 -0.68 -20.01 9.39
N GLU A 309 -0.97 -20.80 8.34
CA GLU A 309 -0.13 -20.83 7.13
C GLU A 309 -0.08 -19.47 6.43
N LEU A 310 -1.22 -18.79 6.31
CA LEU A 310 -1.31 -17.45 5.71
C LEU A 310 -0.57 -16.38 6.53
N MET A 311 -0.67 -16.42 7.87
CA MET A 311 0.03 -15.47 8.75
C MET A 311 1.56 -15.60 8.72
N LYS A 312 2.08 -16.77 8.34
CA LYS A 312 3.52 -17.02 8.20
C LYS A 312 4.12 -16.38 6.95
N ILE A 313 3.30 -15.93 6.00
CA ILE A 313 3.77 -15.33 4.75
C ILE A 313 4.27 -13.92 5.07
N PRO A 314 5.52 -13.57 4.71
CA PRO A 314 6.13 -12.30 5.11
C PRO A 314 5.69 -11.13 4.21
N VAL A 315 4.38 -10.88 4.14
CA VAL A 315 3.83 -9.75 3.35
C VAL A 315 4.40 -8.40 3.75
N GLN A 316 4.87 -8.24 5.00
CA GLN A 316 5.51 -7.00 5.46
C GLN A 316 6.86 -6.70 4.79
N GLU A 317 7.51 -7.70 4.19
CA GLU A 317 8.80 -7.53 3.50
C GLU A 317 8.65 -6.92 2.09
N ILE A 318 7.42 -6.75 1.60
CA ILE A 318 7.16 -6.11 0.30
C ILE A 318 7.49 -4.61 0.40
N GLU A 319 8.53 -4.14 -0.27
CA GLU A 319 9.00 -2.74 -0.19
C GLU A 319 7.96 -1.71 -0.64
N ASP A 320 7.25 -1.98 -1.73
CA ASP A 320 6.20 -1.11 -2.24
C ASP A 320 4.95 -1.18 -1.36
N ILE A 321 4.59 -0.07 -0.73
CA ILE A 321 3.45 -0.01 0.19
C ILE A 321 2.09 -0.24 -0.47
N SER A 322 1.93 0.14 -1.75
CA SER A 322 0.70 -0.08 -2.50
C SER A 322 0.49 -1.58 -2.73
N ILE A 323 1.54 -2.28 -3.16
CA ILE A 323 1.52 -3.74 -3.36
C ILE A 323 1.37 -4.45 -2.01
N ARG A 324 2.10 -4.02 -0.98
CA ARG A 324 2.00 -4.57 0.37
C ARG A 324 0.56 -4.51 0.90
N ASN A 325 -0.08 -3.35 0.81
CA ASN A 325 -1.45 -3.18 1.28
C ASN A 325 -2.43 -4.08 0.52
N MET A 326 -2.29 -4.20 -0.80
CA MET A 326 -3.09 -5.14 -1.61
C MET A 326 -2.97 -6.58 -1.10
N TYR A 327 -1.76 -7.07 -0.80
CA TYR A 327 -1.59 -8.42 -0.27
C TYR A 327 -2.07 -8.56 1.18
N VAL A 328 -1.90 -7.55 2.03
CA VAL A 328 -2.45 -7.53 3.39
C VAL A 328 -3.99 -7.63 3.35
N GLU A 329 -4.63 -6.89 2.45
CA GLU A 329 -6.07 -6.95 2.23
C GLU A 329 -6.50 -8.31 1.67
N LEU A 330 -5.73 -8.90 0.75
CA LEU A 330 -5.98 -10.24 0.21
C LEU A 330 -5.93 -11.31 1.31
N VAL A 331 -4.92 -11.27 2.19
CA VAL A 331 -4.80 -12.19 3.34
C VAL A 331 -5.97 -11.99 4.31
N THR A 332 -6.32 -10.73 4.61
CA THR A 332 -7.44 -10.40 5.50
C THR A 332 -8.78 -10.87 4.93
N SER A 333 -9.02 -10.65 3.64
CA SER A 333 -10.21 -11.13 2.92
C SER A 333 -10.25 -12.66 2.88
N SER A 334 -9.09 -13.32 2.75
CA SER A 334 -8.98 -14.77 2.84
C SER A 334 -9.40 -15.32 4.20
N PHE A 335 -9.13 -14.60 5.30
CA PHE A 335 -9.65 -14.99 6.63
C PHE A 335 -11.17 -14.92 6.70
N ASN A 336 -11.77 -13.85 6.16
CA ASN A 336 -13.23 -13.73 6.09
C ASN A 336 -13.83 -14.90 5.29
N LYS A 337 -13.19 -15.27 4.16
CA LYS A 337 -13.59 -16.42 3.35
C LYS A 337 -13.51 -17.75 4.13
N ILE A 338 -12.46 -17.94 4.92
CA ILE A 338 -12.27 -19.15 5.75
C ILE A 338 -13.30 -19.20 6.88
N ASP A 339 -13.61 -18.06 7.51
CA ASP A 339 -14.62 -17.97 8.57
C ASP A 339 -16.04 -18.20 8.06
N LEU A 340 -16.33 -17.75 6.84
CA LEU A 340 -17.57 -18.07 6.15
C LEU A 340 -17.74 -19.58 5.98
N ILE A 341 -16.69 -20.28 5.52
CA ILE A 341 -16.74 -21.74 5.35
C ILE A 341 -16.91 -22.44 6.70
N SER A 342 -16.14 -22.05 7.71
CA SER A 342 -16.17 -22.73 9.03
C SER A 342 -17.47 -22.53 9.79
N SER A 343 -18.22 -21.46 9.50
CA SER A 343 -19.51 -21.14 10.13
C SER A 343 -20.72 -21.74 9.41
N LEU A 344 -20.53 -22.56 8.37
CA LEU A 344 -21.63 -23.24 7.69
C LEU A 344 -22.55 -23.97 8.68
N ASN A 345 -23.87 -23.78 8.48
CA ASN A 345 -24.90 -24.36 9.34
C ASN A 345 -24.87 -23.88 10.82
N THR A 346 -24.37 -22.66 11.04
CA THR A 346 -24.42 -21.96 12.34
C THR A 346 -25.06 -20.58 12.17
N ASP A 347 -25.54 -19.98 13.25
CA ASP A 347 -26.13 -18.63 13.23
C ASP A 347 -25.13 -17.56 12.79
N SER A 348 -23.83 -17.81 12.96
CA SER A 348 -22.75 -16.91 12.53
C SER A 348 -22.53 -16.89 11.01
N PHE A 349 -23.10 -17.84 10.26
CA PHE A 349 -22.94 -17.90 8.81
C PHE A 349 -23.43 -16.63 8.12
N LEU A 350 -24.60 -16.12 8.52
CA LEU A 350 -25.18 -14.90 7.95
C LEU A 350 -24.25 -13.71 8.16
N TYR A 351 -23.75 -13.53 9.38
CA TYR A 351 -22.81 -12.46 9.71
C TYR A 351 -21.53 -12.54 8.87
N ASN A 352 -20.92 -13.72 8.77
CA ASN A 352 -19.71 -13.92 7.98
C ASN A 352 -19.96 -13.76 6.47
N SER A 353 -21.16 -14.09 5.99
CA SER A 353 -21.57 -13.89 4.60
C SER A 353 -21.65 -12.40 4.28
N LEU A 354 -22.34 -11.63 5.13
CA LEU A 354 -22.41 -10.16 4.99
C LEU A 354 -21.05 -9.50 5.11
N LYS A 355 -20.17 -10.01 5.98
CA LYS A 355 -18.80 -9.51 6.12
C LYS A 355 -17.96 -9.75 4.85
N TYR A 356 -18.18 -10.87 4.15
CA TYR A 356 -17.40 -11.24 2.96
C TYR A 356 -17.97 -10.64 1.67
N PHE A 357 -19.28 -10.71 1.46
CA PHE A 357 -19.96 -10.24 0.25
C PHE A 357 -20.47 -8.80 0.33
N GLY A 358 -20.50 -8.21 1.54
CA GLY A 358 -21.16 -6.94 1.81
C GLY A 358 -22.62 -7.14 2.25
N GLN A 359 -23.13 -6.15 2.96
CA GLN A 359 -24.56 -6.03 3.26
C GLN A 359 -25.21 -5.10 2.21
N PRO A 360 -26.45 -5.39 1.77
CA PRO A 360 -27.19 -4.45 0.93
C PRO A 360 -27.32 -3.10 1.61
N ASP A 361 -27.07 -2.02 0.88
CA ASP A 361 -27.21 -0.67 1.39
C ASP A 361 -28.62 -0.10 1.15
N GLU A 362 -28.87 1.14 1.58
CA GLU A 362 -30.17 1.79 1.37
C GLU A 362 -30.51 1.99 -0.12
N ASN A 363 -29.50 2.18 -0.97
CA ASN A 363 -29.70 2.33 -2.41
C ASN A 363 -30.13 0.99 -3.03
N ASP A 364 -29.50 -0.12 -2.62
CA ASP A 364 -29.87 -1.46 -3.05
C ASP A 364 -31.33 -1.76 -2.69
N LEU A 365 -31.75 -1.43 -1.46
CA LEU A 365 -33.12 -1.64 -1.00
C LEU A 365 -34.12 -0.77 -1.77
N ARG A 366 -33.79 0.48 -2.07
CA ARG A 366 -34.63 1.38 -2.86
C ARG A 366 -34.78 0.88 -4.30
N ASN A 367 -33.68 0.46 -4.91
CA ASN A 367 -33.68 -0.09 -6.27
C ASN A 367 -34.50 -1.37 -6.33
N ALA A 368 -34.35 -2.28 -5.37
CA ALA A 368 -35.15 -3.51 -5.30
C ALA A 368 -36.64 -3.21 -5.16
N LYS A 369 -37.04 -2.27 -4.28
CA LYS A 369 -38.44 -1.85 -4.13
C LYS A 369 -38.98 -1.21 -5.41
N TYR A 370 -38.20 -0.35 -6.05
CA TYR A 370 -38.56 0.26 -7.32
C TYR A 370 -38.82 -0.80 -8.39
N LEU A 371 -37.89 -1.76 -8.56
CA LEU A 371 -38.03 -2.87 -9.51
C LEU A 371 -39.26 -3.75 -9.22
N LEU A 372 -39.58 -3.99 -7.94
CA LEU A 372 -40.76 -4.77 -7.54
C LEU A 372 -42.09 -4.06 -7.84
N LEU A 373 -42.07 -2.72 -7.93
CA LEU A 373 -43.25 -1.89 -8.19
C LEU A 373 -43.42 -1.54 -9.67
N LEU A 374 -42.43 -1.86 -10.51
CA LEU A 374 -42.52 -1.59 -11.95
C LEU A 374 -43.66 -2.41 -12.57
N PRO A 375 -44.53 -1.78 -13.39
CA PRO A 375 -45.52 -2.52 -14.16
C PRO A 375 -44.81 -3.37 -15.22
N ASP A 376 -45.50 -4.42 -15.68
CA ASP A 376 -45.07 -5.19 -16.85
C ASP A 376 -44.84 -4.24 -18.04
N ILE A 377 -43.72 -4.41 -18.75
CA ILE A 377 -43.39 -3.60 -19.91
C ILE A 377 -44.37 -3.92 -21.05
N PRO A 378 -45.18 -2.96 -21.54
CA PRO A 378 -46.13 -3.20 -22.61
C PRO A 378 -45.42 -3.65 -23.88
N GLY A 379 -45.81 -4.82 -24.41
CA GLY A 379 -45.23 -5.39 -25.64
C GLY A 379 -43.99 -6.26 -25.45
N GLU A 380 -43.49 -6.46 -24.22
CA GLU A 380 -42.42 -7.44 -24.00
C GLU A 380 -42.95 -8.87 -24.25
N ALA A 381 -42.21 -9.65 -25.05
CA ALA A 381 -42.61 -11.01 -25.38
C ALA A 381 -42.68 -11.88 -24.12
N LYS A 382 -43.91 -12.28 -23.73
CA LYS A 382 -44.18 -13.12 -22.55
C LYS A 382 -43.47 -14.49 -22.57
N ARG A 383 -43.01 -14.93 -23.74
CA ARG A 383 -42.22 -16.15 -23.93
C ARG A 383 -41.02 -15.84 -24.82
N GLN A 384 -39.83 -16.03 -24.27
CA GLN A 384 -38.56 -15.93 -24.98
C GLN A 384 -38.05 -17.34 -25.29
N PRO A 385 -37.28 -17.54 -26.37
CA PRO A 385 -36.63 -18.81 -26.64
C PRO A 385 -35.73 -19.20 -25.47
N LEU A 386 -35.86 -20.45 -25.07
CA LEU A 386 -35.16 -21.06 -23.96
C LEU A 386 -34.04 -21.96 -24.51
N TYR A 387 -32.86 -21.83 -23.93
CA TYR A 387 -31.67 -22.59 -24.29
C TYR A 387 -31.37 -23.61 -23.20
N ASP A 388 -31.04 -24.84 -23.60
CA ASP A 388 -30.66 -25.90 -22.66
C ASP A 388 -29.19 -25.77 -22.23
N ALA A 389 -28.79 -26.59 -21.25
CA ALA A 389 -27.43 -26.62 -20.73
C ALA A 389 -26.36 -26.90 -21.81
N LYS A 390 -26.69 -27.67 -22.86
CA LYS A 390 -25.76 -27.99 -23.95
C LYS A 390 -25.53 -26.78 -24.86
N ALA A 391 -26.60 -26.05 -25.19
CA ALA A 391 -26.51 -24.81 -25.95
C ALA A 391 -25.72 -23.75 -25.17
N ALA A 392 -25.98 -23.62 -23.86
CA ALA A 392 -25.22 -22.74 -22.97
C ALA A 392 -23.72 -23.11 -22.96
N MET A 393 -23.40 -24.40 -22.82
CA MET A 393 -22.02 -24.91 -22.83
C MET A 393 -21.28 -24.59 -24.14
N LYS A 394 -21.96 -24.75 -25.29
CA LYS A 394 -21.37 -24.41 -26.60
C LYS A 394 -21.03 -22.92 -26.69
N MET A 395 -21.93 -22.06 -26.20
CA MET A 395 -21.74 -20.62 -26.24
C MET A 395 -20.59 -20.19 -25.34
N LEU A 396 -20.57 -20.64 -24.09
CA LEU A 396 -19.50 -20.37 -23.14
C LEU A 396 -18.15 -20.89 -23.63
N LYS A 397 -18.11 -22.03 -24.32
CA LYS A 397 -16.87 -22.53 -24.93
C LYS A 397 -16.32 -21.56 -25.97
N SER A 398 -17.17 -21.05 -26.86
CA SER A 398 -16.78 -20.07 -27.88
C SER A 398 -16.26 -18.78 -27.23
N THR A 399 -16.94 -18.28 -26.19
CA THR A 399 -16.50 -17.12 -25.42
C THR A 399 -15.13 -17.37 -24.77
N LEU A 400 -14.94 -18.51 -24.11
CA LEU A 400 -13.66 -18.81 -23.46
C LEU A 400 -12.50 -18.83 -24.47
N GLU A 401 -12.73 -19.35 -25.67
CA GLU A 401 -11.76 -19.33 -26.78
C GLU A 401 -11.48 -17.90 -27.27
N GLU A 402 -12.52 -17.06 -27.41
CA GLU A 402 -12.39 -15.65 -27.82
C GLU A 402 -11.59 -14.81 -26.82
N TYR A 403 -11.87 -14.96 -25.52
CA TYR A 403 -11.14 -14.26 -24.46
C TYR A 403 -9.78 -14.90 -24.12
N GLY A 404 -9.45 -16.06 -24.69
CA GLY A 404 -8.22 -16.79 -24.41
C GLY A 404 -8.15 -17.41 -23.01
N PHE A 405 -9.30 -17.68 -22.38
CA PHE A 405 -9.37 -18.31 -21.06
C PHE A 405 -9.33 -19.84 -21.16
N ASN A 406 -8.49 -20.45 -20.31
CA ASN A 406 -8.42 -21.90 -20.19
C ASN A 406 -9.24 -22.39 -18.98
N ALA A 407 -10.44 -22.92 -19.25
CA ALA A 407 -11.30 -23.52 -18.25
C ALA A 407 -12.04 -24.77 -18.78
N LYS A 408 -12.25 -25.74 -17.89
CA LYS A 408 -13.00 -26.97 -18.20
C LYS A 408 -14.50 -26.75 -17.99
N LEU A 409 -15.31 -27.04 -19.00
CA LEU A 409 -16.78 -27.01 -18.89
C LEU A 409 -17.30 -28.41 -18.54
N GLU A 410 -18.17 -28.51 -17.54
CA GLU A 410 -18.77 -29.77 -17.11
C GLU A 410 -20.27 -29.60 -16.82
N LEU A 411 -21.09 -30.60 -17.16
CA LEU A 411 -22.48 -30.67 -16.72
C LEU A 411 -22.55 -31.31 -15.32
N SER A 412 -23.41 -30.81 -14.44
CA SER A 412 -23.57 -31.32 -13.08
C SER A 412 -25.02 -31.31 -12.62
N ASN A 413 -25.44 -32.37 -11.93
CA ASN A 413 -26.73 -32.41 -11.23
C ASN A 413 -26.59 -32.09 -9.73
N LYS A 414 -25.40 -31.67 -9.28
CA LYS A 414 -25.10 -31.44 -7.85
C LYS A 414 -25.05 -29.95 -7.47
N THR A 415 -25.40 -29.07 -8.40
CA THR A 415 -25.35 -27.62 -8.21
C THR A 415 -26.77 -27.05 -8.11
N VAL A 416 -26.97 -26.11 -7.17
CA VAL A 416 -28.25 -25.39 -7.04
C VAL A 416 -28.34 -24.28 -8.09
N SER A 417 -27.24 -23.57 -8.31
CA SER A 417 -27.15 -22.52 -9.33
C SER A 417 -27.09 -23.10 -10.74
N LYS A 418 -27.63 -22.36 -11.72
CA LYS A 418 -27.55 -22.72 -13.15
C LYS A 418 -26.10 -22.85 -13.64
N ILE A 419 -25.20 -22.00 -13.12
CA ILE A 419 -23.76 -22.02 -13.39
C ILE A 419 -22.99 -21.84 -12.08
N VAL A 420 -21.88 -22.55 -11.94
CA VAL A 420 -20.93 -22.43 -10.81
C VAL A 420 -19.50 -22.40 -11.35
N VAL A 421 -18.71 -21.41 -10.93
CA VAL A 421 -17.28 -21.31 -11.28
C VAL A 421 -16.45 -21.85 -10.12
N LEU A 422 -15.60 -22.84 -10.39
CA LEU A 422 -14.67 -23.45 -9.43
C LEU A 422 -13.24 -23.08 -9.78
N ASN A 423 -12.70 -22.09 -9.09
CA ASN A 423 -11.38 -21.53 -9.37
C ASN A 423 -10.27 -22.54 -9.08
N SER A 424 -10.40 -23.34 -8.01
CA SER A 424 -9.39 -24.34 -7.62
C SER A 424 -9.12 -25.39 -8.70
N ARG A 425 -10.09 -25.67 -9.59
CA ARG A 425 -10.01 -26.66 -10.67
C ARG A 425 -10.02 -26.02 -12.07
N LYS A 426 -10.14 -24.69 -12.15
CA LYS A 426 -10.37 -23.95 -13.40
C LYS A 426 -11.53 -24.56 -14.19
N SER A 427 -12.67 -24.77 -13.53
CA SER A 427 -13.82 -25.42 -14.15
C SER A 427 -15.10 -24.63 -13.96
N ILE A 428 -15.97 -24.66 -14.97
CA ILE A 428 -17.31 -24.08 -14.94
C ILE A 428 -18.31 -25.24 -15.00
N LEU A 429 -19.10 -25.37 -13.95
CA LEU A 429 -20.18 -26.35 -13.87
C LEU A 429 -21.48 -25.72 -14.34
N ILE A 430 -22.19 -26.41 -15.22
CA ILE A 430 -23.51 -26.01 -15.72
C ILE A 430 -24.51 -27.05 -15.24
N LYS A 431 -25.61 -26.60 -14.63
CA LYS A 431 -26.64 -27.54 -14.15
C LYS A 431 -27.28 -28.25 -15.35
N ASP A 432 -27.40 -29.57 -15.32
CA ASP A 432 -27.84 -30.39 -16.45
C ASP A 432 -29.27 -30.10 -16.93
N ASP A 433 -30.17 -29.83 -15.99
CA ASP A 433 -31.57 -29.45 -16.22
C ASP A 433 -31.78 -27.92 -16.33
N ALA A 434 -30.71 -27.12 -16.33
CA ALA A 434 -30.84 -25.67 -16.41
C ALA A 434 -31.33 -25.22 -17.79
N VAL A 435 -32.15 -24.18 -17.72
CA VAL A 435 -32.71 -23.52 -18.88
C VAL A 435 -32.42 -22.03 -18.78
N PHE A 436 -31.98 -21.44 -19.89
CA PHE A 436 -31.51 -20.07 -19.96
C PHE A 436 -32.30 -19.25 -20.97
N LYS A 437 -32.54 -17.98 -20.66
CA LYS A 437 -32.95 -16.97 -21.64
C LYS A 437 -31.71 -16.49 -22.41
N ARG A 438 -31.89 -16.02 -23.64
CA ARG A 438 -30.79 -15.45 -24.44
C ARG A 438 -30.01 -14.37 -23.68
N LYS A 439 -30.73 -13.41 -23.08
CA LYS A 439 -30.16 -12.33 -22.28
C LYS A 439 -29.33 -12.83 -21.07
N GLU A 440 -29.77 -13.92 -20.42
CA GLU A 440 -29.01 -14.51 -19.31
C GLU A 440 -27.68 -15.09 -19.82
N LEU A 441 -27.71 -15.78 -20.96
CA LEU A 441 -26.52 -16.34 -21.58
C LEU A 441 -25.55 -15.24 -22.04
N ASP A 442 -26.05 -14.18 -22.68
CA ASP A 442 -25.21 -13.06 -23.12
C ASP A 442 -24.55 -12.34 -21.93
N ALA A 443 -25.23 -12.25 -20.78
CA ALA A 443 -24.65 -11.67 -19.57
C ALA A 443 -23.60 -12.58 -18.87
N LEU A 444 -23.63 -13.87 -19.15
CA LEU A 444 -22.73 -14.88 -18.58
C LEU A 444 -21.50 -15.15 -19.46
N ALA A 445 -21.54 -14.72 -20.73
CA ALA A 445 -20.63 -15.13 -21.79
C ALA A 445 -19.83 -13.96 -22.37
#